data_AF-A0AAW2TV16-F1
#
_entry.id   AF-A0AAW2TV16-F1
#
_cell.length_a   1.000
_cell.length_b   1.000
_cell.length_c   1.000
_cell.angle_alpha   90.00
_cell.angle_beta   90.00
_cell.angle_gamma   90.00
#
_symmetry.space_group_name_H-M   'P 1'
#
loop_
_entity.id
_entity.type
_entity.pdbx_description
1 polymer ?
#
loop_
_entity_poly.entity_id
_entity_poly.type
_entity_poly.pdbx_seq_one_letter_code
_entity_poly.pdbx_strand_id
1 'polypeptide(L)'
;MYTKNMLIYKSLADSGTSKDTQLRALKLIKVVLEDGGRGIFNFAYKTMRGRWTKLNHVLSLSKRFKLQEIRPVFCNYSRTVRGASPAFAWLKCAKEEDSNCHKVLHHEANILGREGRSFDAEDRYVRLSLVKSADDFNLLLNCLKELVSMEEQNQTTRSS
;
A
#
# COMPACT_ATOMS: atom_id res chain seq x y z
N MET A 1 25.60 -4.22 -25.28
CA MET A 1 25.31 -5.67 -25.28
C MET A 1 23.92 -5.98 -24.70
N TYR A 2 23.57 -5.47 -23.51
CA TYR A 2 22.27 -5.70 -22.85
C TYR A 2 21.02 -5.31 -23.66
N THR A 3 21.05 -4.21 -24.41
CA THR A 3 19.90 -3.75 -25.21
C THR A 3 19.52 -4.74 -26.31
N LYS A 4 20.51 -5.40 -26.95
CA LYS A 4 20.26 -6.40 -28.01
C LYS A 4 19.57 -7.64 -27.45
N ASN A 5 20.04 -8.14 -26.32
CA ASN A 5 19.45 -9.32 -25.67
C ASN A 5 18.00 -9.06 -25.25
N MET A 6 17.69 -7.86 -24.75
CA MET A 6 16.32 -7.50 -24.38
C MET A 6 15.38 -7.39 -25.60
N LEU A 7 15.88 -6.87 -26.73
CA LEU A 7 15.11 -6.81 -27.97
C LEU A 7 14.80 -8.20 -28.51
N ILE A 8 15.79 -9.10 -28.49
CA ILE A 8 15.59 -10.52 -28.86
C ILE A 8 14.55 -11.16 -27.95
N TYR A 9 14.70 -11.03 -26.62
CA TYR A 9 13.73 -11.55 -25.66
C TYR A 9 12.31 -11.04 -25.94
N LYS A 10 12.14 -9.73 -26.11
CA LYS A 10 10.83 -9.12 -26.39
C LYS A 10 10.20 -9.67 -27.67
N SER A 11 11.02 -9.89 -28.70
CA SER A 11 10.56 -10.47 -29.96
C SER A 11 10.12 -11.93 -29.78
N LEU A 12 10.84 -12.71 -28.99
CA LEU A 12 10.55 -14.12 -28.76
C LEU A 12 9.38 -14.36 -27.81
N ALA A 13 9.26 -13.56 -26.74
CA ALA A 13 8.23 -13.75 -25.72
C ALA A 13 6.83 -13.32 -26.22
N ASP A 14 6.72 -12.10 -26.74
CA ASP A 14 5.41 -11.46 -26.97
C ASP A 14 5.28 -10.83 -28.38
N SER A 15 6.23 -11.10 -29.29
CA SER A 15 6.28 -10.48 -30.63
C SER A 15 6.22 -8.95 -30.62
N GLY A 16 6.70 -8.33 -29.54
CA GLY A 16 6.63 -6.87 -29.34
C GLY A 16 5.54 -6.45 -28.35
N THR A 17 4.99 -5.26 -28.54
CA THR A 17 3.91 -4.73 -27.68
C THR A 17 2.80 -4.21 -28.58
N SER A 18 1.54 -4.41 -28.21
CA SER A 18 0.38 -3.91 -28.95
C SER A 18 0.52 -2.44 -29.32
N LYS A 19 0.23 -2.13 -30.60
CA LYS A 19 0.22 -0.75 -31.10
C LYS A 19 -0.88 0.09 -30.46
N ASP A 20 -2.01 -0.51 -30.11
CA ASP A 20 -3.09 0.16 -29.39
C ASP A 20 -2.67 0.56 -27.98
N THR A 21 -1.96 -0.33 -27.27
CA THR A 21 -1.38 -0.02 -25.95
C THR A 21 -0.38 1.13 -26.06
N GLN A 22 0.50 1.11 -27.07
CA GLN A 22 1.45 2.20 -27.32
C GLN A 22 0.73 3.52 -27.60
N LEU A 23 -0.31 3.51 -28.45
CA LEU A 23 -1.08 4.70 -28.81
C LEU A 23 -1.84 5.27 -27.61
N ARG A 24 -2.49 4.42 -26.80
CA ARG A 24 -3.20 4.85 -25.59
C ARG A 24 -2.23 5.42 -24.55
N ALA A 25 -1.10 4.74 -24.31
CA ALA A 25 -0.07 5.23 -23.40
C ALA A 25 0.47 6.59 -23.84
N LEU A 26 0.76 6.77 -25.14
CA LEU A 26 1.22 8.04 -25.70
C LEU A 26 0.20 9.16 -25.45
N LYS A 27 -1.09 8.92 -25.70
CA LYS A 27 -2.15 9.91 -25.45
C LYS A 27 -2.22 10.31 -23.97
N LEU A 28 -2.20 9.34 -23.05
CA LEU A 28 -2.24 9.61 -21.61
C LEU A 28 -1.01 10.36 -21.12
N ILE A 29 0.18 9.95 -21.57
CA ILE A 29 1.44 10.62 -21.20
C ILE A 29 1.45 12.07 -21.73
N LYS A 30 0.95 12.32 -22.94
CA LYS A 30 0.81 13.69 -23.46
C LYS A 30 -0.02 14.56 -22.52
N VAL A 31 -1.20 14.09 -22.11
CA VAL A 31 -2.06 14.82 -21.14
C VAL A 31 -1.33 15.06 -19.82
N VAL A 32 -0.64 14.05 -19.28
CA VAL A 32 0.16 14.21 -18.05
C VAL A 32 1.25 15.28 -18.21
N LEU A 33 1.85 15.41 -19.39
CA LEU A 33 2.93 16.35 -19.64
C LEU A 33 2.45 17.78 -19.94
N GLU A 34 1.16 18.00 -20.23
CA GLU A 34 0.60 19.34 -20.51
C GLU A 34 0.89 20.34 -19.38
N ASP A 35 0.88 19.89 -18.12
CA ASP A 35 1.22 20.70 -16.95
C ASP A 35 2.56 20.32 -16.29
N GLY A 36 3.40 19.55 -16.99
CA GLY A 36 4.64 19.00 -16.44
C GLY A 36 4.43 17.95 -15.34
N GLY A 37 3.28 17.27 -15.34
CA GLY A 37 2.89 16.25 -14.38
C GLY A 37 2.38 16.78 -13.04
N ARG A 38 2.27 18.11 -12.87
CA ARG A 38 1.96 18.72 -11.57
C ARG A 38 0.60 18.26 -11.05
N GLY A 39 -0.41 18.19 -11.91
CA GLY A 39 -1.76 17.80 -11.57
C GLY A 39 -1.82 16.36 -11.07
N ILE A 40 -1.34 15.41 -11.87
CA ILE A 40 -1.39 13.98 -11.52
C ILE A 40 -0.53 13.65 -10.28
N PHE A 41 0.68 14.21 -10.18
CA PHE A 41 1.57 13.90 -9.07
C PHE A 41 1.12 14.57 -7.76
N ASN A 42 0.59 15.80 -7.82
CA ASN A 42 0.01 16.44 -6.63
C ASN A 42 -1.26 15.72 -6.17
N PHE A 43 -2.12 15.32 -7.11
CA PHE A 43 -3.30 14.50 -6.82
C PHE A 43 -2.91 13.18 -6.15
N ALA A 44 -1.97 12.44 -6.74
CA ALA A 44 -1.51 11.17 -6.21
C ALA A 44 -0.91 11.32 -4.81
N TYR A 45 -0.04 12.31 -4.60
CA TYR A 45 0.54 12.57 -3.28
C TYR A 45 -0.53 12.89 -2.24
N LYS A 46 -1.45 13.83 -2.53
CA LYS A 46 -2.50 14.23 -1.57
C LYS A 46 -3.39 13.05 -1.19
N THR A 47 -3.82 12.28 -2.19
CA THR A 47 -4.65 11.09 -2.00
C THR A 47 -3.93 10.04 -1.16
N MET A 48 -2.71 9.66 -1.53
CA MET A 48 -1.98 8.61 -0.85
C MET A 48 -1.49 9.03 0.54
N ARG A 49 -1.12 10.30 0.73
CA ARG A 49 -0.78 10.85 2.05
C ARG A 49 -2.00 10.82 2.97
N GLY A 50 -3.17 11.22 2.47
CA GLY A 50 -4.42 11.15 3.23
C GLY A 50 -4.77 9.73 3.66
N ARG A 51 -4.65 8.75 2.74
CA ARG A 51 -4.83 7.33 3.05
C ARG A 51 -3.84 6.84 4.10
N TRP A 52 -2.56 7.14 3.93
CA TRP A 52 -1.50 6.76 4.86
C TRP A 52 -1.68 7.35 6.27
N THR A 53 -2.07 8.63 6.38
CA THR A 53 -2.31 9.29 7.67
C THR A 53 -3.50 8.68 8.41
N LYS A 54 -4.62 8.44 7.71
CA LYS A 54 -5.81 7.81 8.30
C LYS A 54 -5.50 6.40 8.80
N LEU A 55 -4.81 5.59 7.99
CA LEU A 55 -4.43 4.23 8.36
C LEU A 55 -3.49 4.21 9.57
N ASN A 56 -2.44 5.04 9.56
CA ASN A 56 -1.51 5.15 10.70
C ASN A 56 -2.25 5.51 11.98
N HIS A 57 -3.16 6.47 11.91
CA HIS A 57 -3.92 6.89 13.08
C HIS A 57 -4.72 5.73 13.68
N VAL A 58 -5.48 4.99 12.87
CA VAL A 58 -6.25 3.82 13.35
C VAL A 58 -5.35 2.76 13.97
N LEU A 59 -4.25 2.40 13.30
CA LEU A 59 -3.34 1.36 13.79
C LEU A 59 -2.55 1.79 15.02
N SER A 60 -2.28 3.10 15.19
CA SER A 60 -1.56 3.63 16.35
C SER A 60 -2.33 3.50 17.68
N LEU A 61 -3.65 3.25 17.61
CA LEU A 61 -4.49 3.01 18.79
C LEU A 61 -4.29 1.60 19.35
N SER A 62 -3.68 0.69 18.60
CA SER A 62 -3.40 -0.69 19.03
C SER A 62 -1.90 -0.96 19.14
N LYS A 63 -1.52 -1.72 20.17
CA LYS A 63 -0.17 -2.28 20.30
C LYS A 63 -0.01 -3.62 19.56
N ARG A 64 -1.11 -4.22 19.07
CA ARG A 64 -1.14 -5.50 18.34
C ARG A 64 -0.52 -5.38 16.96
N PHE A 65 -0.53 -4.20 16.36
CA PHE A 65 -0.03 -3.99 15.01
C PHE A 65 1.15 -3.02 14.97
N LYS A 66 2.13 -3.31 14.12
CA LYS A 66 3.25 -2.40 13.81
C LYS A 66 3.26 -2.13 12.32
N LEU A 67 3.33 -0.86 11.96
CA LEU A 67 3.41 -0.41 10.58
C LEU A 67 4.84 -0.01 10.24
N GLN A 68 5.20 -0.03 8.95
CA GLN A 68 6.54 0.39 8.54
C GLN A 68 6.80 1.87 8.86
N GLU A 69 8.00 2.16 9.38
CA GLU A 69 8.45 3.53 9.64
C GLU A 69 9.00 4.14 8.35
N ILE A 70 8.46 5.28 7.94
CA ILE A 70 8.95 6.03 6.77
C ILE A 70 9.05 7.50 7.15
N ARG A 71 10.29 8.01 7.20
CA ARG A 71 10.57 9.38 7.61
C ARG A 71 10.29 10.38 6.49
N PRO A 72 9.84 11.61 6.80
CA PRO A 72 9.74 12.68 5.81
C PRO A 72 11.10 13.02 5.21
N VAL A 73 11.15 13.25 3.90
CA VAL A 73 12.38 13.57 3.16
C VAL A 73 12.15 14.70 2.18
N PHE A 74 13.22 15.43 1.82
CA PHE A 74 13.16 16.48 0.82
C PHE A 74 12.92 15.90 -0.58
N CYS A 75 11.91 16.41 -1.28
CA CYS A 75 11.54 15.97 -2.62
C CYS A 75 11.94 17.04 -3.65
N ASN A 76 12.88 16.71 -4.53
CA ASN A 76 13.36 17.63 -5.58
C ASN A 76 12.25 18.07 -6.55
N TYR A 77 11.33 17.18 -6.91
CA TYR A 77 10.23 17.50 -7.83
C TYR A 77 9.29 18.58 -7.26
N SER A 78 8.91 18.43 -5.99
CA SER A 78 7.98 19.34 -5.32
C SER A 78 8.65 20.47 -4.54
N ARG A 79 9.99 20.49 -4.49
CA ARG A 79 10.84 21.46 -3.76
C ARG A 79 10.45 21.65 -2.29
N THR A 80 9.96 20.59 -1.65
CA THR A 80 9.47 20.62 -0.26
C THR A 80 9.81 19.32 0.47
N VAL A 81 9.84 19.36 1.81
CA VAL A 81 9.85 18.14 2.62
C VAL A 81 8.49 17.47 2.54
N ARG A 82 8.46 16.20 2.14
CA ARG A 82 7.24 15.42 1.95
C ARG A 82 7.21 14.26 2.93
N GLY A 83 6.04 14.05 3.53
CA GLY A 83 5.80 12.89 4.37
C GLY A 83 5.53 11.63 3.54
N ALA A 84 5.60 10.48 4.18
CA ALA A 84 5.30 9.19 3.56
C ALA A 84 3.91 9.12 2.91
N SER A 85 3.86 8.52 1.72
CA SER A 85 2.64 8.23 0.95
C SER A 85 2.81 6.92 0.13
N PRO A 86 3.09 5.77 0.79
CA PRO A 86 3.41 4.52 0.10
C PRO A 86 2.18 3.90 -0.58
N ALA A 87 2.41 3.08 -1.61
CA ALA A 87 1.35 2.32 -2.28
C ALA A 87 0.78 1.17 -1.42
N PHE A 88 1.58 0.67 -0.48
CA PHE A 88 1.23 -0.48 0.35
C PHE A 88 1.53 -0.19 1.82
N ALA A 89 0.69 -0.73 2.70
CA ALA A 89 0.99 -0.88 4.10
C ALA A 89 1.64 -2.24 4.35
N TRP A 90 2.75 -2.24 5.07
CA TRP A 90 3.47 -3.44 5.49
C TRP A 90 3.24 -3.60 6.98
N LEU A 91 2.23 -4.41 7.31
CA LEU A 91 1.70 -4.57 8.65
C LEU A 91 2.30 -5.80 9.31
N LYS A 92 2.89 -5.65 10.49
CA LYS A 92 3.31 -6.76 11.35
C LYS A 92 2.30 -6.96 12.48
N CYS A 93 1.87 -8.19 12.71
CA CYS A 93 1.22 -8.54 13.98
C CYS A 93 2.31 -8.71 15.06
N ALA A 94 2.25 -7.87 16.09
CA ALA A 94 3.29 -7.69 17.11
C ALA A 94 3.16 -8.63 18.31
N LYS A 95 1.97 -9.21 18.53
CA LYS A 95 1.73 -10.25 19.53
C LYS A 95 2.33 -11.59 19.08
N GLU A 96 2.80 -12.40 20.02
CA GLU A 96 3.42 -13.70 19.72
C GLU A 96 2.37 -14.73 19.31
N GLU A 97 1.17 -14.65 19.91
CA GLU A 97 0.03 -15.49 19.56
C GLU A 97 -0.44 -15.29 18.10
N ASP A 98 -0.23 -14.11 17.53
CA ASP A 98 -0.55 -13.77 16.14
C ASP A 98 0.58 -14.23 15.18
N SER A 99 0.93 -15.51 15.24
CA SER A 99 2.02 -16.10 14.45
C SER A 99 1.78 -16.05 12.94
N ASN A 100 0.51 -16.10 12.51
CA ASN A 100 0.10 -15.91 11.11
C ASN A 100 -0.85 -14.72 11.00
N CYS A 101 -0.29 -13.56 10.66
CA CYS A 101 -1.01 -12.30 10.63
C CYS A 101 -2.05 -12.24 9.49
N HIS A 102 -1.81 -12.96 8.38
CA HIS A 102 -2.77 -13.07 7.29
C HIS A 102 -4.07 -13.75 7.73
N LYS A 103 -3.94 -14.89 8.43
CA LYS A 103 -5.09 -15.61 8.99
C LYS A 103 -5.84 -14.77 10.02
N VAL A 104 -5.13 -14.11 10.93
CA VAL A 104 -5.72 -13.21 11.93
C VAL A 104 -6.60 -12.15 11.28
N LEU A 105 -6.05 -11.39 10.32
CA LEU A 105 -6.79 -10.32 9.64
C LEU A 105 -7.99 -10.85 8.85
N HIS A 106 -7.85 -12.02 8.22
CA HIS A 106 -8.93 -12.64 7.46
C HIS A 106 -10.06 -13.15 8.38
N HIS A 107 -9.74 -13.86 9.46
CA HIS A 107 -10.74 -14.47 10.33
C HIS A 107 -11.47 -13.46 11.23
N GLU A 108 -10.76 -12.43 11.71
CA GLU A 108 -11.35 -11.49 12.69
C GLU A 108 -11.98 -10.25 12.05
N ALA A 109 -11.52 -9.85 10.86
CA ALA A 109 -11.94 -8.60 10.23
C ALA A 109 -12.26 -8.74 8.73
N ASN A 110 -12.22 -9.96 8.17
CA ASN A 110 -12.41 -10.22 6.73
C ASN A 110 -11.49 -9.37 5.83
N ILE A 111 -10.27 -9.08 6.31
CA ILE A 111 -9.28 -8.30 5.57
C ILE A 111 -8.37 -9.24 4.79
N LEU A 112 -8.41 -9.13 3.46
CA LEU A 112 -7.52 -9.86 2.56
C LEU A 112 -6.29 -9.03 2.21
N GLY A 113 -5.11 -9.55 2.56
CA GLY A 113 -3.81 -9.01 2.17
C GLY A 113 -2.92 -10.07 1.52
N ARG A 114 -1.71 -9.68 1.11
CA ARG A 114 -0.70 -10.65 0.65
C ARG A 114 0.18 -11.07 1.82
N GLU A 115 0.35 -12.38 1.99
CA GLU A 115 1.16 -12.98 3.06
C GLU A 115 2.62 -12.55 2.98
N GLY A 116 3.26 -12.38 4.14
CA GLY A 116 4.65 -11.98 4.24
C GLY A 116 5.62 -12.97 3.61
N ARG A 117 5.36 -14.28 3.76
CA ARG A 117 6.17 -15.35 3.17
C ARG A 117 6.28 -15.31 1.65
N SER A 118 5.32 -14.69 0.95
CA SER A 118 5.42 -14.47 -0.51
C SER A 118 6.49 -13.43 -0.90
N PHE A 119 7.08 -12.76 0.09
CA PHE A 119 8.13 -11.74 -0.05
C PHE A 119 9.36 -12.08 0.80
N ASP A 120 9.57 -13.37 1.11
CA ASP A 120 10.66 -13.85 1.97
C ASP A 120 10.68 -13.19 3.37
N ALA A 121 9.51 -12.87 3.91
CA ALA A 121 9.33 -12.34 5.26
C ALA A 121 8.59 -13.33 6.17
N GLU A 122 8.63 -13.10 7.48
CA GLU A 122 7.87 -13.88 8.47
C GLU A 122 6.35 -13.88 8.16
N ASP A 123 5.65 -14.96 8.52
CA ASP A 123 4.17 -15.07 8.44
C ASP A 123 3.42 -14.03 9.30
N ARG A 124 4.17 -13.32 10.16
CA ARG A 124 3.69 -12.20 10.95
C ARG A 124 3.49 -10.92 10.14
N TYR A 125 3.91 -10.89 8.87
CA TYR A 125 3.72 -9.73 8.00
C TYR A 125 2.59 -9.94 6.99
N VAL A 126 1.90 -8.85 6.67
CA VAL A 126 0.90 -8.77 5.61
C VAL A 126 1.06 -7.47 4.83
N ARG A 127 1.00 -7.56 3.50
CA ARG A 127 0.94 -6.39 2.61
C ARG A 127 -0.51 -6.04 2.28
N LEU A 128 -0.93 -4.84 2.68
CA LEU A 128 -2.25 -4.27 2.39
C LEU A 128 -2.14 -3.21 1.28
N SER A 129 -3.05 -3.26 0.30
CA SER A 129 -3.06 -2.32 -0.82
C SER A 129 -3.75 -1.01 -0.45
N LEU A 130 -3.04 0.11 -0.64
CA LEU A 130 -3.59 1.45 -0.42
C LEU A 130 -3.93 2.17 -1.74
N VAL A 131 -3.80 1.51 -2.89
CA VAL A 131 -3.98 2.10 -4.23
C VAL A 131 -5.29 1.68 -4.93
N LYS A 132 -6.13 0.88 -4.26
CA LYS A 132 -7.45 0.50 -4.79
C LYS A 132 -8.45 1.69 -4.81
N SER A 133 -9.73 1.43 -5.09
CA SER A 133 -10.77 2.45 -5.10
C SER A 133 -10.90 3.15 -3.74
N ALA A 134 -11.61 4.28 -3.69
CA ALA A 134 -11.91 4.93 -2.42
C ALA A 134 -12.75 4.04 -1.51
N ASP A 135 -13.72 3.30 -2.08
CA ASP A 135 -14.60 2.40 -1.34
C ASP A 135 -13.83 1.23 -0.73
N ASP A 136 -12.93 0.61 -1.50
CA ASP A 136 -12.03 -0.44 -1.01
C ASP A 136 -11.18 0.04 0.17
N PHE A 137 -10.64 1.26 0.08
CA PHE A 137 -9.84 1.85 1.15
C PHE A 137 -10.69 2.17 2.40
N ASN A 138 -11.90 2.70 2.21
CA ASN A 138 -12.81 3.02 3.31
C ASN A 138 -13.27 1.74 4.03
N LEU A 139 -13.58 0.68 3.29
CA LEU A 139 -13.92 -0.63 3.85
C LEU A 139 -12.77 -1.19 4.68
N LEU A 140 -11.54 -1.20 4.12
CA LEU A 140 -10.34 -1.61 4.87
C LEU A 140 -10.19 -0.82 6.17
N LEU A 141 -10.35 0.50 6.12
CA LEU A 141 -10.21 1.36 7.28
C LEU A 141 -11.27 1.08 8.35
N ASN A 142 -12.52 0.81 7.95
CA ASN A 142 -13.61 0.49 8.87
C ASN A 142 -13.37 -0.85 9.56
N CYS A 143 -13.02 -1.90 8.82
CA CYS A 143 -12.69 -3.21 9.39
C CYS A 143 -11.52 -3.12 10.39
N LEU A 144 -10.48 -2.33 10.07
CA LEU A 144 -9.37 -2.10 11.01
C LEU A 144 -9.80 -1.36 12.27
N LYS A 145 -10.69 -0.36 12.17
CA LYS A 145 -11.21 0.35 13.34
C LYS A 145 -12.00 -0.58 14.26
N GLU A 146 -12.86 -1.41 13.71
CA GLU A 146 -13.62 -2.40 14.47
C GLU A 146 -12.67 -3.38 15.17
N LEU A 147 -11.70 -3.93 14.44
CA LEU A 147 -10.71 -4.86 14.98
C LEU A 147 -9.90 -4.25 16.15
N VAL A 148 -9.48 -2.99 16.02
CA VAL A 148 -8.75 -2.29 17.07
C VAL A 148 -9.66 -1.95 18.26
N SER A 149 -10.92 -1.60 18.03
CA SER A 149 -11.86 -1.24 19.10
C SER A 149 -12.26 -2.47 19.94
N MET A 150 -12.44 -3.62 19.30
CA MET A 150 -12.72 -4.89 20.00
C MET A 150 -11.55 -5.32 20.90
N GLU A 151 -10.32 -4.98 20.53
CA GLU A 151 -9.15 -5.25 21.37
C GLU A 151 -9.20 -4.46 22.69
N GLU A 152 -9.54 -3.17 22.65
CA GLU A 152 -9.63 -2.31 23.84
C GLU A 152 -10.70 -2.82 24.83
N GLN A 153 -11.86 -3.23 24.31
CA GLN A 153 -12.95 -3.78 25.13
C GLN A 153 -12.53 -5.08 25.84
N ASN A 154 -11.84 -5.98 25.13
CA ASN A 154 -11.34 -7.24 25.68
C ASN A 154 -10.21 -7.07 26.69
N GLN A 155 -9.41 -6.00 26.58
CA GLN A 155 -8.40 -5.67 27.60
C GLN A 155 -9.06 -5.15 28.88
N THR A 156 -10.07 -4.28 28.75
CA THR A 156 -10.78 -3.67 29.90
C THR A 156 -11.54 -4.71 30.74
N THR A 157 -12.15 -5.69 30.08
CA THR A 157 -12.87 -6.80 30.75
C THR A 157 -11.95 -7.83 31.41
N ARG A 158 -10.69 -7.95 30.99
CA ARG A 158 -9.70 -8.84 31.64
C ARG A 158 -8.98 -8.21 32.82
N SER A 159 -9.04 -6.88 32.94
CA SER A 159 -8.44 -6.11 34.04
C SER A 159 -9.43 -5.75 35.17
N SER A 160 -10.70 -6.16 35.03
CA SER A 160 -11.77 -6.00 36.03
C SER A 160 -12.05 -7.33 36.71
#